data_AF-Q2KD38-F1
#
_entry.id   AF-Q2KD38-F1
#
_cell.length_a   1.000
_cell.length_b   1.000
_cell.length_c   1.000
_cell.angle_alpha   90.00
_cell.angle_beta   90.00
_cell.angle_gamma   90.00
#
_symmetry.space_group_name_H-M   'P 1'
#
loop_
_entity.id
_entity.type
_entity.pdbx_description
1 polymer ?
#
loop_
_entity_poly.entity_id
_entity_poly.type
_entity_poly.pdbx_seq_one_letter_code
_entity_poly.pdbx_strand_id
1 'polypeptide(L)'
;MRSISTGRMIDDSSDSVKGSVVWVPAKSIWITTMTVVAVVGGPLTFSWSAVIVFVLSTAITICLGHSVGMHRLLIHRSFSAPLWLEHLLVYLGTLVGMAGPFGMIYAHDIRDWAQRQRDCHDLYAHRRSFFVDALWQMHCAVALDEPPRFVVEERARHDRFYRLLEATWMAQQIPLALLLFSLGGLPWLVWGIAVRISVSLTGHWLVGHFAHRNGHQGWSVDDVAVQGYNLPRFGLVTFGESFHGNHHAFPESARLGIEPGQLDLGWHFIRLLAGLGLASAIKLPHTIVPRDGLRRVEVSGDTGEDHPVGQR
;
A
#
# COMPACT_ATOMS: atom_id res chain seq x y z
N MET A 1 23.52 8.62 -16.34
CA MET A 1 23.37 7.15 -16.48
C MET A 1 21.93 6.84 -16.80
N ARG A 2 21.68 5.76 -17.54
CA ARG A 2 20.32 5.41 -17.97
C ARG A 2 19.55 4.78 -16.80
N SER A 3 18.29 5.13 -16.68
CA SER A 3 17.30 4.49 -15.82
C SER A 3 17.10 3.02 -16.20
N ILE A 4 16.51 2.26 -15.28
CA ILE A 4 16.20 0.83 -15.46
C ILE A 4 14.69 0.60 -15.54
N SER A 5 14.28 -0.39 -16.31
CA SER A 5 12.88 -0.84 -16.36
C SER A 5 12.50 -1.66 -15.12
N THR A 6 11.21 -1.66 -14.77
CA THR A 6 10.59 -2.66 -13.88
C THR A 6 9.50 -3.44 -14.65
N GLY A 7 8.77 -4.33 -13.97
CA GLY A 7 7.84 -5.26 -14.62
C GLY A 7 6.82 -4.59 -15.55
N ARG A 8 6.20 -3.47 -15.12
CA ARG A 8 5.20 -2.72 -15.91
C ARG A 8 5.64 -1.31 -16.30
N MET A 9 6.77 -0.84 -15.80
CA MET A 9 7.32 0.48 -16.14
C MET A 9 8.53 0.29 -17.04
N ILE A 10 8.31 0.45 -18.34
CA ILE A 10 9.32 0.24 -19.37
C ILE A 10 10.05 1.57 -19.60
N ASP A 11 11.33 1.57 -19.28
CA ASP A 11 12.21 2.71 -19.53
C ASP A 11 12.41 2.91 -21.03
N ASP A 12 12.27 4.16 -21.47
CA ASP A 12 12.58 4.60 -22.83
C ASP A 12 13.18 6.01 -22.74
N SER A 13 14.39 6.09 -22.17
CA SER A 13 15.04 7.36 -21.80
C SER A 13 14.23 8.20 -20.80
N SER A 14 13.75 7.57 -19.74
CA SER A 14 12.93 8.22 -18.71
C SER A 14 13.77 8.95 -17.65
N ASP A 15 13.17 9.93 -16.97
CA ASP A 15 13.75 10.67 -15.85
C ASP A 15 12.86 10.52 -14.61
N SER A 16 13.38 9.90 -13.55
CA SER A 16 12.66 9.67 -12.29
C SER A 16 12.65 10.88 -11.35
N VAL A 17 13.42 11.93 -11.67
CA VAL A 17 13.65 13.11 -10.82
C VAL A 17 12.87 14.31 -11.34
N LYS A 18 12.95 14.61 -12.63
CA LYS A 18 12.35 15.82 -13.20
C LYS A 18 10.86 15.68 -13.43
N GLY A 19 10.12 16.61 -12.87
CA GLY A 19 8.68 16.71 -13.02
C GLY A 19 8.10 17.76 -12.10
N SER A 20 6.79 17.95 -12.20
CA SER A 20 6.05 18.87 -11.35
C SER A 20 5.00 18.16 -10.53
N VAL A 21 4.81 18.63 -9.30
CA VAL A 21 3.70 18.17 -8.45
C VAL A 21 2.43 18.85 -8.92
N VAL A 22 1.48 18.04 -9.36
CA VAL A 22 0.18 18.50 -9.87
C VAL A 22 -0.92 18.13 -8.90
N TRP A 23 -1.81 19.08 -8.62
CA TRP A 23 -2.99 18.84 -7.80
C TRP A 23 -4.00 17.96 -8.56
N VAL A 24 -4.61 17.00 -7.86
CA VAL A 24 -5.60 16.08 -8.42
C VAL A 24 -6.97 16.39 -7.81
N PRO A 25 -7.85 17.14 -8.51
CA PRO A 25 -9.08 17.67 -7.92
C PRO A 25 -10.03 16.58 -7.45
N ALA A 26 -10.30 15.56 -8.26
CA ALA A 26 -11.25 14.49 -7.92
C ALA A 26 -10.81 13.69 -6.68
N LYS A 27 -9.53 13.30 -6.63
CA LYS A 27 -8.91 12.65 -5.47
C LYS A 27 -9.00 13.53 -4.23
N SER A 28 -8.75 14.83 -4.39
CA SER A 28 -8.78 15.78 -3.28
C SER A 28 -10.16 16.00 -2.71
N ILE A 29 -11.17 16.17 -3.56
CA ILE A 29 -12.57 16.29 -3.14
C ILE A 29 -12.95 15.02 -2.38
N TRP A 30 -12.67 13.85 -2.95
CA TRP A 30 -12.97 12.57 -2.30
C TRP A 30 -12.36 12.45 -0.90
N ILE A 31 -11.05 12.64 -0.78
CA ILE A 31 -10.31 12.46 0.48
C ILE A 31 -10.73 13.51 1.51
N THR A 32 -10.86 14.78 1.10
CA THR A 32 -11.30 15.85 2.00
C THR A 32 -12.72 15.62 2.47
N THR A 33 -13.65 15.23 1.59
CA THR A 33 -15.03 14.93 1.97
C THR A 33 -15.10 13.77 2.97
N MET A 34 -14.44 12.64 2.69
CA MET A 34 -14.43 11.52 3.63
C MET A 34 -13.84 11.93 4.98
N THR A 35 -12.76 12.72 4.97
CA THR A 35 -12.08 13.16 6.20
C THR A 35 -12.90 14.15 7.02
N VAL A 36 -13.56 15.12 6.37
CA VAL A 36 -14.46 16.05 7.06
C VAL A 36 -15.65 15.29 7.66
N VAL A 37 -16.27 14.38 6.90
CA VAL A 37 -17.37 13.55 7.43
C VAL A 37 -16.89 12.65 8.57
N ALA A 38 -15.69 12.09 8.50
CA ALA A 38 -15.12 11.29 9.57
C ALA A 38 -14.88 12.10 10.85
N VAL A 39 -14.24 13.27 10.73
CA VAL A 39 -13.88 14.13 11.88
C VAL A 39 -15.11 14.75 12.55
N VAL A 40 -16.11 15.17 11.77
CA VAL A 40 -17.33 15.79 12.29
C VAL A 40 -18.38 14.72 12.64
N GLY A 41 -18.69 13.84 11.70
CA GLY A 41 -19.72 12.83 11.84
C GLY A 41 -19.34 11.69 12.79
N GLY A 42 -18.05 11.32 12.87
CA GLY A 42 -17.57 10.24 13.73
C GLY A 42 -17.96 10.45 15.20
N PRO A 43 -17.60 11.58 15.83
CA PRO A 43 -18.00 11.90 17.20
C PRO A 43 -19.52 12.00 17.37
N LEU A 44 -20.22 12.63 16.42
CA LEU A 44 -21.68 12.84 16.47
C LEU A 44 -22.49 11.54 16.36
N THR A 45 -21.89 10.50 15.77
CA THR A 45 -22.55 9.22 15.51
C THR A 45 -21.87 8.05 16.21
N PHE A 46 -21.04 8.34 17.21
CA PHE A 46 -20.31 7.33 17.97
C PHE A 46 -21.27 6.31 18.60
N SER A 47 -20.96 5.04 18.40
CA SER A 47 -21.54 3.93 19.16
C SER A 47 -20.60 2.73 19.11
N TRP A 48 -20.66 1.86 20.10
CA TRP A 48 -19.81 0.66 20.13
C TRP A 48 -20.07 -0.28 18.94
N SER A 49 -21.32 -0.36 18.46
CA SER A 49 -21.63 -1.14 17.26
C SER A 49 -20.99 -0.54 16.00
N ALA A 50 -20.97 0.80 15.87
CA ALA A 50 -20.29 1.47 14.77
C ALA A 50 -18.75 1.30 14.82
N VAL A 51 -18.16 1.30 16.02
CA VAL A 51 -16.73 0.99 16.21
C VAL A 51 -16.42 -0.44 15.77
N ILE A 52 -17.26 -1.42 16.15
CA ILE A 52 -17.09 -2.82 15.72
C ILE A 52 -17.18 -2.92 14.20
N VAL A 53 -18.16 -2.28 13.58
CA VAL A 53 -18.30 -2.23 12.12
C VAL A 53 -17.06 -1.64 11.47
N PHE A 54 -16.56 -0.52 11.98
CA PHE A 54 -15.33 0.09 11.50
C PHE A 54 -14.13 -0.86 11.61
N VAL A 55 -13.90 -1.49 12.76
CA VAL A 55 -12.78 -2.41 12.96
C VAL A 55 -12.86 -3.60 12.01
N LEU A 56 -14.03 -4.25 11.93
CA LEU A 56 -14.23 -5.43 11.08
C LEU A 56 -14.10 -5.10 9.59
N SER A 57 -14.76 -4.03 9.14
CA SER A 57 -14.69 -3.59 7.74
C SER A 57 -13.29 -3.11 7.35
N THR A 58 -12.55 -2.46 8.26
CA THR A 58 -11.14 -2.11 8.06
C THR A 58 -10.29 -3.38 7.96
N ALA A 59 -10.43 -4.33 8.87
CA ALA A 59 -9.69 -5.58 8.82
C ALA A 59 -9.93 -6.35 7.52
N ILE A 60 -11.19 -6.45 7.08
CA ILE A 60 -11.54 -7.10 5.81
C ILE A 60 -10.94 -6.34 4.62
N THR A 61 -11.17 -5.03 4.52
CA THR A 61 -10.77 -4.27 3.33
C THR A 61 -9.26 -4.02 3.25
N ILE A 62 -8.56 -3.84 4.37
CA ILE A 62 -7.11 -3.62 4.37
C ILE A 62 -6.34 -4.94 4.30
N CYS A 63 -6.68 -5.94 5.10
CA CYS A 63 -5.97 -7.22 5.08
C CYS A 63 -6.27 -8.00 3.80
N LEU A 64 -7.54 -8.37 3.57
CA LEU A 64 -7.92 -9.21 2.44
C LEU A 64 -7.91 -8.39 1.14
N GLY A 65 -8.42 -7.16 1.20
CA GLY A 65 -8.55 -6.30 0.04
C GLY A 65 -7.23 -5.70 -0.43
N HIS A 66 -6.65 -4.78 0.36
CA HIS A 66 -5.42 -4.09 -0.04
C HIS A 66 -4.21 -5.00 0.02
N SER A 67 -3.85 -5.53 1.19
CA SER A 67 -2.61 -6.30 1.39
C SER A 67 -2.59 -7.56 0.53
N VAL A 68 -3.60 -8.41 0.65
CA VAL A 68 -3.62 -9.69 -0.07
C VAL A 68 -4.08 -9.51 -1.51
N GLY A 69 -5.20 -8.81 -1.75
CA GLY A 69 -5.81 -8.66 -3.07
C GLY A 69 -5.09 -7.72 -4.02
N MET A 70 -4.94 -6.45 -3.65
CA MET A 70 -4.31 -5.45 -4.52
C MET A 70 -2.79 -5.60 -4.55
N HIS A 71 -2.15 -5.64 -3.39
CA HIS A 71 -0.69 -5.55 -3.29
C HIS A 71 -0.02 -6.88 -3.67
N ARG A 72 -0.28 -7.98 -2.94
CA ARG A 72 0.39 -9.27 -3.18
C ARG A 72 -0.14 -10.00 -4.42
N LEU A 73 -1.45 -10.03 -4.63
CA LEU A 73 -2.06 -10.79 -5.74
C LEU A 73 -2.06 -10.01 -7.07
N LEU A 74 -2.64 -8.81 -7.11
CA LEU A 74 -2.82 -8.07 -8.36
C LEU A 74 -1.52 -7.42 -8.84
N ILE A 75 -0.83 -6.67 -7.98
CA ILE A 75 0.37 -5.91 -8.32
C ILE A 75 1.59 -6.83 -8.46
N HIS A 76 1.96 -7.53 -7.39
CA HIS A 76 3.22 -8.30 -7.33
C HIS A 76 3.14 -9.72 -7.87
N ARG A 77 1.94 -10.22 -8.15
CA ARG A 77 1.73 -11.61 -8.60
C ARG A 77 2.46 -12.62 -7.71
N SER A 78 2.40 -12.39 -6.40
CA SER A 78 3.10 -13.19 -5.39
C SER A 78 2.49 -14.58 -5.21
N PHE A 79 1.27 -14.79 -5.66
CA PHE A 79 0.59 -16.07 -5.72
C PHE A 79 -0.50 -16.03 -6.78
N SER A 80 -1.10 -17.18 -7.07
CA SER A 80 -2.26 -17.34 -7.97
C SER A 80 -3.47 -17.84 -7.19
N ALA A 81 -4.67 -17.39 -7.56
CA ALA A 81 -5.94 -17.80 -6.98
C ALA A 81 -6.98 -18.05 -8.08
N PRO A 82 -8.06 -18.82 -7.81
CA PRO A 82 -9.20 -18.91 -8.71
C PRO A 82 -9.78 -17.52 -9.02
N LEU A 83 -10.25 -17.32 -10.25
CA LEU A 83 -10.66 -15.99 -10.73
C LEU A 83 -11.72 -15.32 -9.85
N TRP A 84 -12.71 -16.08 -9.36
CA TRP A 84 -13.74 -15.53 -8.47
C TRP A 84 -13.16 -14.97 -7.16
N LEU A 85 -12.12 -15.61 -6.62
CA LEU A 85 -11.45 -15.18 -5.40
C LEU A 85 -10.53 -14.00 -5.69
N GLU A 86 -9.82 -14.00 -6.83
CA GLU A 86 -9.05 -12.84 -7.29
C GLU A 86 -9.95 -11.60 -7.40
N HIS A 87 -11.09 -11.73 -8.09
CA HIS A 87 -12.07 -10.65 -8.23
C HIS A 87 -12.64 -10.20 -6.88
N LEU A 88 -12.96 -11.13 -5.98
CA LEU A 88 -13.43 -10.77 -4.63
C LEU A 88 -12.39 -9.97 -3.86
N LEU A 89 -11.14 -10.43 -3.83
CA LEU A 89 -10.07 -9.75 -3.10
C LEU A 89 -9.75 -8.38 -3.72
N VAL A 90 -9.73 -8.28 -5.04
CA VAL A 90 -9.57 -6.98 -5.74
C VAL A 90 -10.74 -6.05 -5.44
N TYR A 91 -11.98 -6.54 -5.42
CA TYR A 91 -13.14 -5.72 -5.06
C TYR A 91 -13.04 -5.18 -3.62
N LEU A 92 -12.67 -6.03 -2.66
CA LEU A 92 -12.42 -5.60 -1.28
C LEU A 92 -11.31 -4.54 -1.21
N GLY A 93 -10.29 -4.64 -2.07
CA GLY A 93 -9.25 -3.62 -2.19
C GLY A 93 -9.75 -2.30 -2.77
N THR A 94 -10.64 -2.35 -3.77
CA THR A 94 -11.31 -1.15 -4.30
C THR A 94 -12.13 -0.45 -3.21
N LEU A 95 -12.74 -1.23 -2.31
CA LEU A 95 -13.48 -0.67 -1.19
C LEU A 95 -12.59 0.12 -0.22
N VAL A 96 -11.27 -0.01 -0.19
CA VAL A 96 -10.40 0.87 0.63
C VAL A 96 -10.55 2.35 0.24
N GLY A 97 -10.97 2.64 -1.00
CA GLY A 97 -11.29 4.00 -1.43
C GLY A 97 -10.05 4.81 -1.82
N MET A 98 -8.99 4.15 -2.29
CA MET A 98 -7.77 4.80 -2.76
C MET A 98 -7.74 4.97 -4.29
N ALA A 99 -8.06 3.90 -5.02
CA ALA A 99 -8.12 3.86 -6.48
C ALA A 99 -8.84 2.58 -6.94
N GLY A 100 -9.15 2.52 -8.23
CA GLY A 100 -9.50 1.27 -8.90
C GLY A 100 -8.26 0.39 -9.17
N PRO A 101 -8.45 -0.80 -9.77
CA PRO A 101 -7.37 -1.76 -9.98
C PRO A 101 -6.19 -1.20 -10.80
N PHE A 102 -6.46 -0.49 -11.90
CA PHE A 102 -5.38 0.04 -12.76
C PHE A 102 -4.73 1.27 -12.15
N GLY A 103 -5.51 2.15 -11.52
CA GLY A 103 -4.98 3.28 -10.77
C GLY A 103 -4.06 2.84 -9.63
N MET A 104 -4.42 1.75 -8.94
CA MET A 104 -3.60 1.17 -7.86
C MET A 104 -2.31 0.54 -8.41
N ILE A 105 -2.39 -0.23 -9.51
CA ILE A 105 -1.19 -0.77 -10.18
C ILE A 105 -0.26 0.38 -10.61
N TYR A 106 -0.79 1.40 -11.29
CA TYR A 106 0.01 2.53 -11.75
C TYR A 106 0.69 3.25 -10.58
N ALA A 107 -0.07 3.65 -9.56
CA ALA A 107 0.43 4.40 -8.41
C ALA A 107 1.51 3.63 -7.64
N HIS A 108 1.35 2.31 -7.53
CA HIS A 108 2.36 1.46 -6.93
C HIS A 108 3.61 1.35 -7.81
N ASP A 109 3.43 0.94 -9.07
CA ASP A 109 4.53 0.57 -9.97
C ASP A 109 5.36 1.78 -10.39
N ILE A 110 4.77 2.99 -10.48
CA ILE A 110 5.54 4.21 -10.84
C ILE A 110 6.43 4.63 -9.68
N ARG A 111 5.93 4.51 -8.45
CA ARG A 111 6.71 4.78 -7.24
C ARG A 111 7.83 3.76 -7.11
N ASP A 112 7.49 2.48 -7.22
CA ASP A 112 8.48 1.39 -7.14
C ASP A 112 9.55 1.56 -8.24
N TRP A 113 9.17 1.82 -9.49
CA TRP A 113 10.13 2.14 -10.54
C TRP A 113 11.03 3.33 -10.19
N ALA A 114 10.46 4.44 -9.73
CA ALA A 114 11.22 5.64 -9.42
C ALA A 114 12.21 5.41 -8.27
N GLN A 115 11.76 4.76 -7.19
CA GLN A 115 12.56 4.46 -6.00
C GLN A 115 13.73 3.52 -6.28
N ARG A 116 13.65 2.71 -7.35
CA ARG A 116 14.71 1.79 -7.80
C ARG A 116 15.75 2.43 -8.71
N GLN A 117 15.54 3.68 -9.14
CA GLN A 117 16.57 4.43 -9.86
C GLN A 117 17.64 4.93 -8.88
N ARG A 118 18.71 5.58 -9.36
CA ARG A 118 19.74 6.16 -8.48
C ARG A 118 19.26 7.37 -7.68
N ASP A 119 18.31 8.12 -8.24
CA ASP A 119 17.61 9.19 -7.55
C ASP A 119 16.17 9.28 -8.07
N CYS A 120 15.28 9.92 -7.32
CA CYS A 120 13.91 10.14 -7.75
C CYS A 120 13.30 11.39 -7.13
N HIS A 121 12.18 11.82 -7.71
CA HIS A 121 11.42 12.97 -7.26
C HIS A 121 11.01 12.83 -5.78
N ASP A 122 11.05 13.93 -5.03
CA ASP A 122 10.80 14.00 -3.59
C ASP A 122 9.48 13.36 -3.15
N LEU A 123 8.45 13.43 -4.01
CA LEU A 123 7.15 12.79 -3.76
C LEU A 123 7.30 11.26 -3.68
N TYR A 124 7.99 10.62 -4.63
CA TYR A 124 8.18 9.16 -4.57
C TYR A 124 9.08 8.75 -3.40
N ALA A 125 10.03 9.61 -3.01
CA ALA A 125 10.93 9.35 -1.90
C ALA A 125 10.42 9.75 -0.51
N HIS A 126 9.23 10.36 -0.40
CA HIS A 126 8.71 10.92 0.84
C HIS A 126 9.67 11.90 1.56
N ARG A 127 10.49 12.65 0.80
CA ARG A 127 11.57 13.50 1.36
C ARG A 127 11.08 14.83 1.94
N ARG A 128 9.88 15.31 1.56
CA ARG A 128 9.31 16.57 2.07
C ARG A 128 8.87 16.48 3.53
N SER A 129 8.83 17.61 4.24
CA SER A 129 8.37 17.67 5.64
C SER A 129 6.97 17.06 5.82
N PHE A 130 6.67 16.59 7.04
CA PHE A 130 5.47 15.80 7.36
C PHE A 130 4.18 16.33 6.72
N PHE A 131 3.84 17.60 6.91
CA PHE A 131 2.60 18.18 6.37
C PHE A 131 2.63 18.42 4.85
N VAL A 132 3.80 18.71 4.27
CA VAL A 132 3.95 18.88 2.82
C VAL A 132 3.83 17.52 2.14
N ASP A 133 4.47 16.47 2.70
CA ASP A 133 4.32 15.12 2.21
C ASP A 133 2.87 14.64 2.36
N ALA A 134 2.21 14.90 3.49
CA ALA A 134 0.78 14.60 3.66
C ALA A 134 -0.07 15.21 2.54
N LEU A 135 0.11 16.51 2.27
CA LEU A 135 -0.61 17.21 1.22
C LEU A 135 -0.31 16.59 -0.16
N TRP A 136 0.96 16.35 -0.47
CA TRP A 136 1.37 15.81 -1.76
C TRP A 136 0.83 14.39 -1.99
N GLN A 137 1.01 13.49 -1.02
CA GLN A 137 0.58 12.09 -1.14
C GLN A 137 -0.93 11.95 -1.21
N MET A 138 -1.66 12.79 -0.47
CA MET A 138 -3.11 12.70 -0.39
C MET A 138 -3.82 13.50 -1.50
N HIS A 139 -3.22 14.57 -2.02
CA HIS A 139 -3.93 15.49 -2.94
C HIS A 139 -3.28 15.66 -4.31
N CYS A 140 -2.05 15.20 -4.48
CA CYS A 140 -1.28 15.43 -5.70
C CYS A 140 -0.82 14.13 -6.37
N ALA A 141 -0.21 14.31 -7.54
CA ALA A 141 0.58 13.34 -8.27
C ALA A 141 1.83 14.05 -8.84
N VAL A 142 2.80 13.30 -9.35
CA VAL A 142 3.91 13.87 -10.13
C VAL A 142 3.60 13.69 -11.61
N ALA A 143 3.66 14.78 -12.37
CA ALA A 143 3.79 14.75 -13.82
C ALA A 143 5.28 14.81 -14.15
N LEU A 144 5.89 13.65 -14.40
CA LEU A 144 7.29 13.57 -14.84
C LEU A 144 7.42 14.15 -16.25
N ASP A 145 8.54 14.81 -16.51
CA ASP A 145 8.82 15.39 -17.83
C ASP A 145 9.06 14.28 -18.87
N GLU A 146 9.73 13.20 -18.45
CA GLU A 146 10.07 12.03 -19.27
C GLU A 146 9.65 10.74 -18.53
N PRO A 147 8.35 10.40 -18.45
CA PRO A 147 7.87 9.24 -17.71
C PRO A 147 8.20 7.92 -18.41
N PRO A 148 8.33 6.79 -17.67
CA PRO A 148 8.40 5.47 -18.27
C PRO A 148 7.05 5.10 -18.89
N ARG A 149 7.09 4.19 -19.86
CA ARG A 149 5.87 3.66 -20.47
C ARG A 149 5.25 2.62 -19.56
N PHE A 150 4.02 2.89 -19.12
CA PHE A 150 3.22 1.95 -18.33
C PHE A 150 2.55 0.89 -19.21
N VAL A 151 2.82 -0.39 -18.94
CA VAL A 151 2.28 -1.53 -19.69
C VAL A 151 1.66 -2.55 -18.74
N VAL A 152 0.33 -2.67 -18.80
CA VAL A 152 -0.43 -3.69 -18.04
C VAL A 152 -0.56 -4.97 -18.86
N GLU A 153 -0.54 -6.12 -18.18
CA GLU A 153 -0.68 -7.43 -18.81
C GLU A 153 -2.02 -7.55 -19.56
N GLU A 154 -2.00 -8.26 -20.70
CA GLU A 154 -3.12 -8.33 -21.64
C GLU A 154 -4.42 -8.84 -20.99
N ARG A 155 -4.32 -9.86 -20.12
CA ARG A 155 -5.46 -10.40 -19.36
C ARG A 155 -6.11 -9.32 -18.50
N ALA A 156 -5.30 -8.62 -17.70
CA ALA A 156 -5.80 -7.60 -16.78
C ALA A 156 -6.39 -6.42 -17.55
N ARG A 157 -5.72 -5.98 -18.63
CA ARG A 157 -6.17 -4.89 -19.51
C ARG A 157 -7.57 -5.12 -20.09
N HIS A 158 -7.89 -6.36 -20.45
CA HIS A 158 -9.17 -6.74 -21.06
C HIS A 158 -10.21 -7.28 -20.07
N ASP A 159 -9.88 -7.35 -18.77
CA ASP A 159 -10.82 -7.80 -17.74
C ASP A 159 -11.94 -6.76 -17.54
N ARG A 160 -13.17 -7.15 -17.91
CA ARG A 160 -14.36 -6.28 -17.82
C ARG A 160 -14.69 -5.89 -16.38
N PHE A 161 -14.42 -6.77 -15.42
CA PHE A 161 -14.65 -6.51 -14.01
C PHE A 161 -13.68 -5.45 -13.51
N TYR A 162 -12.39 -5.57 -13.84
CA TYR A 162 -11.41 -4.55 -13.49
C TYR A 162 -11.70 -3.18 -14.10
N ARG A 163 -12.15 -3.15 -15.36
CA ARG A 163 -12.56 -1.89 -16.00
C ARG A 163 -13.79 -1.26 -15.35
N LEU A 164 -14.75 -2.07 -14.91
CA LEU A 164 -15.90 -1.57 -14.14
C LEU A 164 -15.42 -0.96 -12.82
N LEU A 165 -14.62 -1.69 -12.05
CA LEU A 165 -14.09 -1.20 -10.78
C LEU A 165 -13.23 0.05 -10.97
N GLU A 166 -12.40 0.11 -12.02
CA GLU A 166 -11.60 1.29 -12.34
C GLU A 166 -12.48 2.52 -12.57
N ALA A 167 -13.51 2.40 -13.41
CA ALA A 167 -14.37 3.52 -13.75
C ALA A 167 -15.26 3.98 -12.58
N THR A 168 -15.48 3.12 -11.58
CA THR A 168 -16.51 3.33 -10.56
C THR A 168 -16.00 3.20 -9.13
N TRP A 169 -14.69 3.15 -8.89
CA TRP A 169 -14.13 2.80 -7.58
C TRP A 169 -14.68 3.61 -6.40
N MET A 170 -14.94 4.92 -6.59
CA MET A 170 -15.60 5.76 -5.58
C MET A 170 -17.07 5.35 -5.36
N ALA A 171 -17.80 5.12 -6.46
CA ALA A 171 -19.20 4.70 -6.44
C ALA A 171 -19.39 3.27 -5.90
N GLN A 172 -18.34 2.43 -5.89
CA GLN A 172 -18.38 1.11 -5.26
C GLN A 172 -18.61 1.18 -3.74
N GLN A 173 -18.50 2.35 -3.11
CA GLN A 173 -18.93 2.54 -1.73
C GLN A 173 -20.46 2.53 -1.57
N ILE A 174 -21.24 2.84 -2.62
CA ILE A 174 -22.70 3.00 -2.52
C ILE A 174 -23.39 1.70 -2.08
N PRO A 175 -23.12 0.51 -2.65
CA PRO A 175 -23.75 -0.73 -2.18
C PRO A 175 -23.47 -1.01 -0.71
N LEU A 176 -22.22 -0.83 -0.26
CA LEU A 176 -21.83 -1.01 1.13
C LEU A 176 -22.49 0.04 2.04
N ALA A 177 -22.57 1.30 1.60
CA ALA A 177 -23.21 2.39 2.32
C ALA A 177 -24.69 2.11 2.55
N LEU A 178 -25.43 1.68 1.51
CA LEU A 178 -26.84 1.33 1.61
C LEU A 178 -27.06 0.16 2.57
N LEU A 179 -26.22 -0.89 2.48
CA LEU A 179 -26.27 -2.02 3.39
C LEU A 179 -26.06 -1.59 4.85
N LEU A 180 -24.98 -0.86 5.12
CA LEU A 180 -24.66 -0.39 6.48
C LEU A 180 -25.74 0.53 7.05
N PHE A 181 -26.27 1.44 6.23
CA PHE A 181 -27.38 2.31 6.63
C PHE A 181 -28.64 1.51 6.96
N SER A 182 -28.97 0.48 6.17
CA SER A 182 -30.15 -0.35 6.43
C SER A 182 -30.05 -1.17 7.72
N LEU A 183 -28.84 -1.54 8.14
CA LEU A 183 -28.60 -2.39 9.31
C LEU A 183 -28.40 -1.62 10.61
N GLY A 184 -27.72 -0.47 10.57
CA GLY A 184 -27.40 0.30 11.77
C GLY A 184 -27.46 1.81 11.59
N GLY A 185 -28.17 2.28 10.56
CA GLY A 185 -28.45 3.68 10.33
C GLY A 185 -27.21 4.54 10.07
N LEU A 186 -27.33 5.81 10.41
CA LEU A 186 -26.28 6.81 10.20
C LEU A 186 -24.95 6.47 10.91
N PRO A 187 -24.93 5.93 12.15
CA PRO A 187 -23.68 5.48 12.80
C PRO A 187 -22.87 4.49 11.96
N TRP A 188 -23.51 3.44 11.44
CA TRP A 188 -22.82 2.42 10.67
C TRP A 188 -22.36 2.96 9.32
N LEU A 189 -23.16 3.82 8.68
CA LEU A 189 -22.78 4.50 7.45
C LEU A 189 -21.53 5.36 7.63
N VAL A 190 -21.53 6.26 8.63
CA VAL A 190 -20.41 7.19 8.85
C VAL A 190 -19.14 6.44 9.22
N TRP A 191 -19.23 5.46 10.14
CA TRP A 191 -18.05 4.74 10.62
C TRP A 191 -17.53 3.71 9.60
N GLY A 192 -18.41 2.97 8.94
CA GLY A 192 -18.02 1.95 7.97
C GLY A 192 -17.62 2.49 6.60
N ILE A 193 -17.97 3.74 6.27
CA ILE A 193 -17.55 4.41 5.02
C ILE A 193 -16.53 5.50 5.33
N ALA A 194 -16.95 6.64 5.87
CA ALA A 194 -16.10 7.83 5.96
C ALA A 194 -14.92 7.63 6.93
N VAL A 195 -15.19 7.18 8.17
CA VAL A 195 -14.11 6.95 9.16
C VAL A 195 -13.16 5.86 8.66
N ARG A 196 -13.70 4.74 8.14
CA ARG A 196 -12.88 3.67 7.54
C ARG A 196 -11.97 4.18 6.43
N ILE A 197 -12.50 4.87 5.44
CA ILE A 197 -11.71 5.35 4.29
C ILE A 197 -10.66 6.34 4.76
N SER A 198 -11.03 7.33 5.59
CA SER A 198 -10.09 8.34 6.08
C SER A 198 -8.96 7.73 6.89
N VAL A 199 -9.26 6.87 7.87
CA VAL A 199 -8.22 6.19 8.65
C VAL A 199 -7.36 5.29 7.77
N SER A 200 -7.96 4.58 6.81
CA SER A 200 -7.22 3.71 5.90
C SER A 200 -6.23 4.48 5.04
N LEU A 201 -6.67 5.57 4.39
CA LEU A 201 -5.81 6.35 3.51
C LEU A 201 -4.72 7.10 4.28
N THR A 202 -5.05 7.70 5.42
CA THR A 202 -4.06 8.31 6.31
C THR A 202 -3.07 7.26 6.83
N GLY A 203 -3.53 6.07 7.20
CA GLY A 203 -2.68 4.96 7.65
C GLY A 203 -1.69 4.51 6.58
N HIS A 204 -2.13 4.32 5.33
CA HIS A 204 -1.23 3.99 4.21
C HIS A 204 -0.17 5.06 3.98
N TRP A 205 -0.58 6.33 4.03
CA TRP A 205 0.35 7.44 3.92
C TRP A 205 1.37 7.43 5.07
N LEU A 206 0.93 7.26 6.33
CA LEU A 206 1.84 7.22 7.48
C LEU A 206 2.87 6.10 7.36
N VAL A 207 2.45 4.90 6.95
CA VAL A 207 3.38 3.79 6.69
C VAL A 207 4.38 4.21 5.60
N GLY A 208 3.92 4.73 4.47
CA GLY A 208 4.81 5.21 3.40
C GLY A 208 5.77 6.31 3.86
N HIS A 209 5.30 7.27 4.65
CA HIS A 209 6.11 8.39 5.13
C HIS A 209 7.25 7.93 6.05
N PHE A 210 6.94 7.10 7.04
CA PHE A 210 7.94 6.63 8.00
C PHE A 210 8.84 5.54 7.42
N ALA A 211 8.27 4.61 6.65
CA ALA A 211 9.00 3.46 6.14
C ALA A 211 9.96 3.77 4.97
N HIS A 212 9.92 4.96 4.37
CA HIS A 212 10.86 5.36 3.31
C HIS A 212 11.96 6.32 3.79
N ARG A 213 12.07 6.59 5.09
CA ARG A 213 13.04 7.56 5.63
C ARG A 213 14.20 6.90 6.36
N ASN A 214 13.90 6.28 7.49
CA ASN A 214 14.87 5.61 8.35
C ASN A 214 14.16 4.62 9.28
N GLY A 215 14.90 3.66 9.83
CA GLY A 215 14.35 2.71 10.78
C GLY A 215 15.06 1.36 10.76
N HIS A 216 14.40 0.34 11.30
CA HIS A 216 14.89 -1.03 11.30
C HIS A 216 14.89 -1.59 9.88
N GLN A 217 15.99 -2.17 9.41
CA GLN A 217 16.03 -2.91 8.16
C GLN A 217 16.93 -4.13 8.31
N GLY A 218 16.47 -5.29 7.84
CA GLY A 218 17.27 -6.52 7.81
C GLY A 218 18.02 -6.72 6.49
N TRP A 219 17.67 -5.92 5.49
CA TRP A 219 18.11 -6.04 4.10
C TRP A 219 18.28 -4.64 3.52
N SER A 220 19.29 -4.46 2.68
CA SER A 220 19.46 -3.25 1.87
C SER A 220 19.72 -3.62 0.42
N VAL A 221 19.40 -2.71 -0.49
CA VAL A 221 19.64 -2.86 -1.92
C VAL A 221 20.57 -1.75 -2.36
N ASP A 222 21.71 -2.07 -2.96
CA ASP A 222 22.65 -1.05 -3.41
C ASP A 222 22.11 -0.28 -4.64
N ASP A 223 22.65 0.93 -4.87
CA ASP A 223 22.36 1.79 -6.04
C ASP A 223 20.89 2.19 -6.28
N VAL A 224 20.05 2.20 -5.23
CA VAL A 224 18.66 2.69 -5.29
C VAL A 224 18.48 4.05 -4.57
N ALA A 225 17.51 4.83 -5.03
CA ALA A 225 17.21 6.18 -4.55
C ALA A 225 16.63 6.19 -3.13
N VAL A 226 15.94 5.10 -2.77
CA VAL A 226 15.17 4.97 -1.54
C VAL A 226 15.31 3.56 -0.99
N GLN A 227 15.73 3.43 0.27
CA GLN A 227 15.61 2.19 1.03
C GLN A 227 14.22 2.11 1.69
N GLY A 228 13.72 0.89 1.85
CA GLY A 228 12.58 0.62 2.72
C GLY A 228 13.05 0.27 4.14
N TYR A 229 12.26 0.67 5.13
CA TYR A 229 12.49 0.36 6.54
C TYR A 229 11.25 -0.31 7.13
N ASN A 230 11.46 -1.28 7.99
CA ASN A 230 10.42 -1.96 8.74
C ASN A 230 9.97 -1.08 9.92
N LEU A 231 8.67 -1.11 10.21
CA LEU A 231 8.07 -0.54 11.43
C LEU A 231 7.54 -1.70 12.30
N PRO A 232 8.39 -2.39 13.09
CA PRO A 232 8.08 -3.74 13.60
C PRO A 232 6.87 -3.81 14.53
N ARG A 233 6.55 -2.70 15.22
CA ARG A 233 5.41 -2.60 16.15
C ARG A 233 4.05 -2.45 15.45
N PHE A 234 4.04 -2.26 14.14
CA PHE A 234 2.81 -1.95 13.38
C PHE A 234 2.29 -3.14 12.56
N GLY A 235 2.87 -4.33 12.67
CA GLY A 235 2.45 -5.52 11.91
C GLY A 235 0.99 -5.90 12.14
N LEU A 236 0.48 -5.73 13.37
CA LEU A 236 -0.92 -6.02 13.70
C LEU A 236 -1.91 -5.08 12.98
N VAL A 237 -1.63 -3.78 12.98
CA VAL A 237 -2.55 -2.75 12.45
C VAL A 237 -2.42 -2.56 10.94
N THR A 238 -1.26 -2.89 10.38
CA THR A 238 -0.99 -2.84 8.94
C THR A 238 -1.13 -4.20 8.27
N PHE A 239 -1.44 -5.25 9.03
CA PHE A 239 -1.57 -6.62 8.55
C PHE A 239 -0.31 -7.17 7.85
N GLY A 240 0.86 -6.66 8.23
CA GLY A 240 2.17 -7.04 7.68
C GLY A 240 2.76 -6.03 6.69
N GLU A 241 1.99 -5.04 6.22
CA GLU A 241 2.47 -4.02 5.28
C GLU A 241 3.54 -3.10 5.88
N SER A 242 3.66 -3.06 7.21
CA SER A 242 4.73 -2.33 7.92
C SER A 242 6.12 -2.92 7.75
N PHE A 243 6.27 -4.16 7.24
CA PHE A 243 7.58 -4.75 6.94
C PHE A 243 8.08 -4.30 5.56
N HIS A 244 8.14 -2.98 5.40
CA HIS A 244 8.38 -2.32 4.12
C HIS A 244 9.80 -2.53 3.60
N GLY A 245 10.80 -2.60 4.49
CA GLY A 245 12.18 -2.90 4.09
C GLY A 245 12.32 -4.31 3.52
N ASN A 246 11.64 -5.28 4.14
CA ASN A 246 11.57 -6.63 3.59
C ASN A 246 10.85 -6.66 2.23
N HIS A 247 9.77 -5.89 2.11
CA HIS A 247 9.04 -5.77 0.86
C HIS A 247 9.91 -5.20 -0.27
N HIS A 248 10.64 -4.11 0.00
CA HIS A 248 11.58 -3.50 -0.96
C HIS A 248 12.70 -4.46 -1.39
N ALA A 249 13.19 -5.28 -0.45
CA ALA A 249 14.19 -6.31 -0.73
C ALA A 249 13.65 -7.47 -1.58
N PHE A 250 12.41 -7.92 -1.31
CA PHE A 250 11.78 -9.07 -1.95
C PHE A 250 10.36 -8.72 -2.44
N PRO A 251 10.23 -7.86 -3.48
CA PRO A 251 8.94 -7.26 -3.87
C PRO A 251 7.90 -8.30 -4.27
N GLU A 252 8.32 -9.38 -4.92
CA GLU A 252 7.42 -10.45 -5.37
C GLU A 252 7.02 -11.44 -4.26
N SER A 253 7.62 -11.36 -3.06
CA SER A 253 7.34 -12.30 -1.97
C SER A 253 5.92 -12.14 -1.44
N ALA A 254 5.19 -13.26 -1.32
CA ALA A 254 3.89 -13.30 -0.65
C ALA A 254 4.00 -13.07 0.87
N ARG A 255 5.20 -13.19 1.43
CA ARG A 255 5.50 -13.00 2.85
C ARG A 255 6.32 -11.73 3.04
N LEU A 256 5.74 -10.73 3.70
CA LEU A 256 6.40 -9.47 4.03
C LEU A 256 7.12 -9.56 5.38
N GLY A 257 6.54 -10.26 6.37
CA GLY A 257 7.18 -10.53 7.66
C GLY A 257 8.20 -11.67 7.57
N ILE A 258 9.42 -11.38 7.13
CA ILE A 258 10.48 -12.38 6.86
C ILE A 258 11.21 -12.79 8.15
N GLU A 259 11.48 -11.84 9.04
CA GLU A 259 12.31 -12.05 10.24
C GLU A 259 11.47 -12.58 11.42
N PRO A 260 12.10 -13.23 12.42
CA PRO A 260 11.42 -13.65 13.64
C PRO A 260 10.71 -12.49 14.34
N GLY A 261 9.52 -12.75 14.91
CA GLY A 261 8.73 -11.74 15.62
C GLY A 261 7.92 -10.78 14.72
N GLN A 262 8.07 -10.87 13.40
CA GLN A 262 7.33 -10.03 12.45
C GLN A 262 5.93 -10.60 12.16
N LEU A 263 4.89 -9.98 12.74
CA LEU A 263 3.49 -10.40 12.58
C LEU A 263 2.90 -9.95 11.24
N ASP A 264 2.75 -10.89 10.30
CA ASP A 264 2.20 -10.66 8.96
C ASP A 264 0.87 -11.41 8.77
N LEU A 265 -0.23 -10.73 9.10
CA LEU A 265 -1.58 -11.31 9.00
C LEU A 265 -2.00 -11.60 7.56
N GLY A 266 -1.56 -10.79 6.58
CA GLY A 266 -1.78 -11.08 5.17
C GLY A 266 -1.15 -12.41 4.74
N TRP A 267 0.06 -12.71 5.23
CA TRP A 267 0.74 -13.97 4.96
C TRP A 267 0.02 -15.16 5.61
N HIS A 268 -0.42 -14.99 6.86
CA HIS A 268 -1.23 -16.01 7.53
C HIS A 268 -2.52 -16.32 6.76
N PHE A 269 -3.17 -15.30 6.20
CA PHE A 269 -4.36 -15.49 5.35
C PHE A 269 -4.02 -16.21 4.03
N ILE A 270 -2.92 -15.86 3.35
CA ILE A 270 -2.48 -16.58 2.14
C ILE A 270 -2.16 -18.05 2.45
N ARG A 271 -1.54 -18.34 3.60
CA ARG A 271 -1.31 -19.73 4.05
C ARG A 271 -2.60 -20.50 4.30
N LEU A 272 -3.61 -19.85 4.87
CA LEU A 272 -4.93 -20.44 5.03
C LEU A 272 -5.54 -20.77 3.66
N LEU A 273 -5.51 -19.84 2.71
CA LEU A 273 -5.98 -20.08 1.34
C LEU A 273 -5.22 -21.23 0.67
N ALA A 274 -3.90 -21.33 0.87
CA ALA A 274 -3.08 -22.42 0.35
C ALA A 274 -3.50 -23.77 0.93
N GLY A 275 -3.75 -23.84 2.25
CA GLY A 275 -4.25 -25.04 2.92
C GLY A 275 -5.64 -25.47 2.44
N LEU A 276 -6.44 -24.53 1.95
CA LEU A 276 -7.74 -24.77 1.34
C LEU A 276 -7.67 -25.05 -0.18
N GLY A 277 -6.48 -25.07 -0.79
CA GLY A 277 -6.32 -25.23 -2.24
C GLY A 277 -6.74 -24.02 -3.09
N LEU A 278 -6.92 -22.85 -2.46
CA LEU A 278 -7.36 -21.60 -3.08
C LEU A 278 -6.20 -20.65 -3.42
N ALA A 279 -4.98 -20.96 -2.99
CA ALA A 279 -3.76 -20.24 -3.37
C ALA A 279 -2.68 -21.21 -3.84
N SER A 280 -2.03 -20.88 -4.95
CA SER A 280 -0.95 -21.67 -5.58
C SER A 280 0.15 -20.76 -6.12
N ALA A 281 1.23 -21.32 -6.66
CA ALA A 281 2.37 -20.57 -7.22
C ALA A 281 2.91 -19.47 -6.27
N ILE A 282 2.97 -19.80 -4.97
CA ILE A 282 3.33 -18.85 -3.92
C ILE A 282 4.84 -18.57 -4.00
N LYS A 283 5.18 -17.31 -4.20
CA LYS A 283 6.54 -16.80 -4.23
C LYS A 283 7.01 -16.43 -2.83
N LEU A 284 8.20 -16.87 -2.47
CA LEU A 284 8.88 -16.58 -1.20
C LEU A 284 10.30 -16.05 -1.49
N PRO A 285 10.98 -15.44 -0.51
CA PRO A 285 12.31 -14.84 -0.73
C PRO A 285 13.34 -15.81 -1.34
N HIS A 286 13.28 -17.10 -1.01
CA HIS A 286 14.19 -18.13 -1.51
C HIS A 286 13.78 -18.73 -2.86
N THR A 287 12.60 -18.41 -3.38
CA THR A 287 12.10 -18.93 -4.67
C THR A 287 12.08 -17.87 -5.77
N ILE A 288 12.31 -16.60 -5.43
CA ILE A 288 12.35 -15.50 -6.38
C ILE A 288 13.80 -15.17 -6.74
N VAL A 289 14.00 -14.51 -7.88
CA VAL A 289 15.31 -14.00 -8.27
C VAL A 289 15.69 -12.86 -7.32
N PRO A 290 16.82 -12.96 -6.60
CA PRO A 290 17.30 -11.86 -5.77
C PRO A 290 17.56 -10.61 -6.61
N ARG A 291 17.35 -9.45 -6.01
CA ARG A 291 17.68 -8.17 -6.66
C ARG A 291 19.19 -7.99 -6.73
N ASP A 292 19.66 -7.36 -7.80
CA ASP A 292 21.04 -6.88 -7.88
C ASP A 292 21.33 -5.92 -6.71
N GLY A 293 22.51 -6.06 -6.09
CA GLY A 293 22.91 -5.24 -4.94
C GLY A 293 22.19 -5.59 -3.63
N LEU A 294 21.38 -6.64 -3.57
CA LEU A 294 20.72 -7.06 -2.34
C LEU A 294 21.73 -7.64 -1.34
N ARG A 295 21.74 -7.11 -0.11
CA ARG A 295 22.60 -7.58 0.99
C ARG A 295 21.86 -7.65 2.31
N ARG A 296 22.28 -8.58 3.18
CA ARG A 296 21.82 -8.61 4.57
C ARG A 296 22.49 -7.47 5.32
N VAL A 297 21.71 -6.74 6.10
CA VAL A 297 22.22 -5.75 7.06
C VAL A 297 22.34 -6.45 8.40
N GLU A 298 23.53 -6.45 8.98
CA GLU A 298 23.68 -6.91 10.36
C GLU A 298 22.87 -5.98 11.25
N VAL A 299 21.87 -6.53 11.93
CA VAL A 299 21.19 -5.81 13.01
C VAL A 299 22.25 -5.68 14.08
N SER A 300 22.87 -4.51 14.20
CA SER A 300 23.70 -4.17 15.36
C SER A 300 22.85 -4.50 16.58
N GLY A 301 23.24 -5.55 17.31
CA GLY A 301 22.58 -5.91 18.54
C GLY A 301 22.53 -4.64 19.37
N ASP A 302 21.34 -4.32 19.88
CA ASP A 302 21.18 -3.34 20.95
C ASP A 302 21.85 -3.94 22.19
N THR A 303 23.18 -4.00 22.20
CA THR A 303 23.96 -4.05 23.42
C THR A 303 23.74 -2.68 24.04
N GLY A 304 22.87 -2.63 25.04
CA GLY A 304 22.58 -1.44 25.81
C GLY A 304 23.86 -0.88 26.44
N GLU A 305 24.61 -0.10 25.66
CA GLU A 305 25.57 0.84 26.18
C GLU A 305 24.79 2.10 26.52
N ASP A 306 24.50 2.23 27.82
CA ASP A 306 24.19 3.49 28.47
C ASP A 306 25.05 4.60 27.85
N HIS A 307 24.42 5.50 27.11
CA HIS A 307 25.04 6.79 26.83
C HIS A 307 25.33 7.46 28.18
N PRO A 308 26.60 7.75 28.52
CA PRO A 308 26.86 8.54 29.70
C PRO A 308 26.26 9.92 29.46
N VAL A 309 25.38 10.33 30.36
CA VAL A 309 24.91 11.71 30.48
C VAL A 309 26.15 12.57 30.75
N GLY A 310 26.73 13.10 29.67
CA GLY A 310 27.85 14.00 29.69
C GLY A 310 27.36 15.42 29.95
N GLN A 311 27.68 15.91 31.13
CA GLN A 311 27.56 17.29 31.60
C GLN A 311 28.17 18.29 30.60
N ARG A 312 27.37 19.28 30.16
CA ARG A 312 27.58 20.74 30.33
C ARG A 312 26.59 21.54 29.50
#